data_AF-A0A949ZCQ7-F1
#
_entry.id   AF-A0A949ZCQ7-F1
#
_cell.length_a   1.000
_cell.length_b   1.000
_cell.length_c   1.000
_cell.angle_alpha   90.00
_cell.angle_beta   90.00
_cell.angle_gamma   90.00
#
_symmetry.space_group_name_H-M   'P 1'
#
loop_
_entity.id
_entity.type
_entity.pdbx_description
1 polymer ?
#
loop_
_entity_poly.entity_id
_entity_poly.type
_entity_poly.pdbx_seq_one_letter_code
_entity_poly.pdbx_strand_id
1 'polypeptide(L)'
;MMRSWIIVLAALVAFVIGGAAWMIYGERRLPVEPTTVDIAPGTSPDAITQQLGQEGVVESPPLLLLYLRARHMTSTILAAEYDFPAHQSVAEVAERLAT
;
A
#
# COMPACT_ATOMS: atom_id res chain seq x y z
N MET A 1 36.14 -14.11 -8.56
CA MET A 1 34.88 -14.84 -8.29
C MET A 1 34.02 -14.18 -7.22
N MET A 2 34.54 -13.80 -6.05
CA MET A 2 33.72 -13.25 -4.94
C MET A 2 33.11 -11.85 -5.18
N ARG A 3 33.66 -11.02 -6.07
CA ARG A 3 33.06 -9.70 -6.37
C ARG A 3 31.86 -9.77 -7.33
N SER A 4 31.83 -10.77 -8.21
CA SER A 4 30.79 -10.89 -9.24
C SER A 4 29.44 -11.27 -8.65
N TRP A 5 29.38 -12.15 -7.65
CA TRP A 5 28.12 -12.53 -7.01
C TRP A 5 27.52 -11.41 -6.14
N ILE A 6 28.36 -10.58 -5.51
CA ILE A 6 27.91 -9.41 -4.74
C ILE A 6 27.22 -8.42 -5.67
N ILE A 7 27.79 -8.17 -6.85
CA ILE A 7 27.19 -7.28 -7.85
C ILE A 7 25.85 -7.83 -8.32
N VAL A 8 25.77 -9.13 -8.61
CA VAL A 8 24.51 -9.78 -9.00
C VAL A 8 23.46 -9.70 -7.90
N LEU A 9 23.83 -9.97 -6.64
CA LEU A 9 22.93 -9.87 -5.50
C LEU A 9 22.43 -8.43 -5.30
N ALA A 10 23.34 -7.45 -5.35
CA ALA A 10 22.99 -6.04 -5.22
C ALA A 10 22.04 -5.57 -6.34
N ALA A 11 22.29 -6.00 -7.58
CA ALA A 11 21.42 -5.69 -8.71
C ALA A 11 20.02 -6.31 -8.54
N LEU A 12 19.94 -7.55 -8.03
CA LEU A 12 18.67 -8.23 -7.77
C LEU A 12 17.88 -7.53 -6.66
N VAL A 13 18.55 -7.14 -5.57
CA VAL A 13 17.93 -6.35 -4.49
C VAL A 13 17.42 -5.01 -5.03
N ALA A 14 18.22 -4.29 -5.82
CA ALA A 14 17.82 -3.02 -6.41
C ALA A 14 16.62 -3.18 -7.36
N PHE A 15 16.57 -4.26 -8.14
CA PHE A 15 15.43 -4.56 -9.02
C PHE A 15 14.15 -4.83 -8.23
N VAL A 16 14.23 -5.62 -7.15
CA VAL A 16 13.07 -5.87 -6.26
C VAL A 16 12.58 -4.58 -5.61
N ILE A 17 13.50 -3.75 -5.10
CA ILE A 17 13.14 -2.45 -4.48
C ILE A 17 12.53 -1.51 -5.52
N GLY A 18 13.12 -1.42 -6.72
CA GLY A 18 12.63 -0.58 -7.80
C GLY A 18 11.23 -0.98 -8.27
N GLY A 19 10.99 -2.29 -8.43
CA GLY A 19 9.67 -2.83 -8.77
C GLY A 19 8.61 -2.53 -7.70
N ALA A 20 8.95 -2.70 -6.42
CA ALA A 20 8.05 -2.38 -5.31
C ALA A 20 7.73 -0.88 -5.25
N ALA A 21 8.73 -0.02 -5.44
CA ALA A 21 8.51 1.43 -5.48
C ALA A 21 7.59 1.83 -6.64
N TRP A 22 7.74 1.22 -7.81
CA TRP A 22 6.87 1.49 -8.94
C TRP A 22 5.42 1.07 -8.69
N MET A 23 5.18 -0.08 -8.05
CA MET A 23 3.83 -0.51 -7.65
C MET A 23 3.19 0.42 -6.60
N ILE A 24 3.99 1.01 -5.70
CA ILE A 24 3.47 1.86 -4.62
C ILE A 24 3.13 3.27 -5.10
N TYR A 25 3.98 3.86 -5.97
CA TYR A 25 3.89 5.26 -6.37
C TYR A 25 3.42 5.46 -7.81
N GLY A 26 3.64 4.48 -8.69
CA GLY A 26 3.42 4.60 -10.13
C GLY A 26 2.07 4.05 -10.61
N GLU A 27 1.55 3.02 -9.94
CA GLU A 27 0.28 2.41 -10.32
C GLU A 27 -0.90 3.21 -9.75
N ARG A 28 -1.74 3.73 -10.65
CA ARG A 28 -2.90 4.60 -10.35
C ARG A 28 -4.17 4.12 -11.05
N ARG A 29 -4.28 2.82 -11.32
CA ARG A 29 -5.47 2.25 -11.97
C ARG A 29 -6.68 2.21 -11.05
N LEU A 30 -6.46 2.09 -9.76
CA LEU A 30 -7.50 1.99 -8.75
C LEU A 30 -7.46 3.21 -7.82
N PRO A 31 -8.54 3.51 -7.10
CA PRO A 31 -9.91 3.08 -7.39
C PRO A 31 -10.32 3.50 -8.82
N VAL A 32 -11.13 2.72 -9.53
CA VAL A 32 -11.60 3.13 -10.87
C VAL A 32 -12.61 4.27 -10.76
N GLU A 33 -13.46 4.18 -9.74
CA GLU A 33 -14.46 5.20 -9.39
C GLU A 33 -14.23 5.62 -7.93
N PRO A 34 -14.68 6.81 -7.51
CA PRO A 34 -14.61 7.20 -6.11
C PRO A 34 -15.34 6.19 -5.22
N THR A 35 -14.66 5.68 -4.20
CA THR A 35 -15.18 4.66 -3.29
C THR A 35 -15.09 5.17 -1.86
N THR A 36 -16.17 5.04 -1.10
CA THR A 36 -16.21 5.39 0.32
C THR A 36 -16.21 4.11 1.14
N VAL A 37 -15.36 4.03 2.16
CA VAL A 37 -15.22 2.85 3.01
C VAL A 37 -15.28 3.25 4.48
N ASP A 38 -16.19 2.62 5.22
CA ASP A 38 -16.32 2.78 6.67
C ASP A 38 -15.39 1.80 7.41
N ILE A 39 -14.51 2.34 8.27
CA ILE A 39 -13.61 1.56 9.11
C ILE A 39 -14.14 1.54 10.54
N ALA A 40 -14.62 0.38 10.96
CA ALA A 40 -15.15 0.18 12.30
C ALA A 40 -14.07 0.30 13.40
N PRO A 41 -14.43 0.74 14.61
CA PRO A 41 -13.53 0.76 15.75
C PRO A 41 -12.95 -0.62 16.08
N GLY A 42 -11.64 -0.65 16.36
CA GLY A 42 -10.94 -1.89 16.71
C GLY A 42 -10.62 -2.81 15.53
N THR A 43 -10.91 -2.39 14.29
CA THR A 43 -10.50 -3.14 13.09
C THR A 43 -8.98 -3.20 13.00
N SER A 44 -8.43 -4.40 12.77
CA SER A 44 -6.98 -4.56 12.66
C SER A 44 -6.45 -4.00 11.33
N PRO A 45 -5.18 -3.56 11.26
CA PRO A 45 -4.61 -3.08 10.00
C PRO A 45 -4.69 -4.11 8.85
N ASP A 46 -4.58 -5.40 9.15
CA ASP A 46 -4.73 -6.46 8.15
C ASP A 46 -6.16 -6.49 7.58
N ALA A 47 -7.16 -6.46 8.47
CA ALA A 47 -8.58 -6.45 8.08
C ALA A 47 -8.94 -5.18 7.29
N ILE A 48 -8.42 -4.01 7.69
CA ILE A 48 -8.57 -2.75 6.92
C ILE A 48 -8.06 -2.93 5.50
N THR A 49 -6.82 -3.41 5.33
CA THR A 49 -6.25 -3.57 3.98
C THR A 49 -6.99 -4.61 3.15
N GLN A 50 -7.49 -5.68 3.75
CA GLN A 50 -8.33 -6.66 3.06
C GLN A 50 -9.66 -6.06 2.60
N GLN A 51 -10.33 -5.30 3.47
CA GLN A 51 -11.57 -4.61 3.14
C GLN A 51 -11.35 -3.66 1.95
N LEU A 52 -10.29 -2.85 1.97
CA LEU A 52 -9.95 -1.96 0.86
C LEU A 52 -9.66 -2.70 -0.46
N GLY A 53 -9.09 -3.91 -0.40
CA GLY A 53 -8.93 -4.75 -1.59
C GLY A 53 -10.26 -5.29 -2.13
N GLN A 54 -11.16 -5.70 -1.24
CA GLN A 54 -12.49 -6.21 -1.61
C GLN A 54 -13.37 -5.12 -2.24
N GLU A 55 -13.26 -3.88 -1.73
CA GLU A 55 -13.93 -2.68 -2.24
C GLU A 55 -13.26 -2.10 -3.50
N GLY A 56 -12.18 -2.71 -4.00
CA GLY A 56 -11.48 -2.29 -5.21
C GLY A 56 -10.68 -0.99 -5.07
N VAL A 57 -10.40 -0.55 -3.84
CA VAL A 57 -9.59 0.65 -3.57
C VAL A 57 -8.11 0.39 -3.86
N VAL A 58 -7.64 -0.83 -3.56
CA VAL A 58 -6.26 -1.26 -3.85
C VAL A 58 -6.22 -2.63 -4.50
N GLU A 59 -5.27 -2.83 -5.42
CA GLU A 59 -5.13 -4.12 -6.12
C GLU A 59 -4.52 -5.19 -5.20
N SER A 60 -3.59 -4.79 -4.35
CA SER A 60 -2.79 -5.70 -3.52
C SER A 60 -2.81 -5.28 -2.05
N PRO A 61 -3.74 -5.84 -1.24
CA PRO A 61 -3.79 -5.64 0.21
C PRO A 61 -2.45 -5.88 0.93
N PRO A 62 -1.66 -6.94 0.59
CA PRO A 62 -0.38 -7.18 1.25
C PRO A 62 0.65 -6.07 0.99
N LEU A 63 0.61 -5.46 -0.19
CA LEU A 63 1.50 -4.34 -0.54
C LEU A 63 1.16 -3.10 0.28
N LEU A 64 -0.12 -2.76 0.39
CA LEU A 64 -0.58 -1.66 1.24
C LEU A 64 -0.19 -1.89 2.70
N LEU A 65 -0.43 -3.10 3.23
CA LEU A 65 -0.08 -3.44 4.61
C LEU A 65 1.43 -3.35 4.86
N LEU A 66 2.25 -3.84 3.92
CA LEU A 66 3.70 -3.73 3.99
C LEU A 66 4.14 -2.27 4.01
N TYR A 67 3.56 -1.42 3.15
CA TYR A 67 3.86 0.01 3.11
C TYR A 67 3.49 0.70 4.43
N LEU A 68 2.28 0.47 4.94
CA LEU A 68 1.82 1.01 6.22
C LEU A 68 2.74 0.61 7.38
N ARG A 69 3.18 -0.66 7.42
CA ARG A 69 4.12 -1.15 8.45
C ARG A 69 5.51 -0.53 8.31
N ALA A 70 6.05 -0.48 7.10
CA ALA A 70 7.36 0.10 6.83
C ALA A 70 7.43 1.60 7.16
N ARG A 71 6.28 2.29 7.07
CA ARG A 71 6.13 3.71 7.41
C ARG A 71 5.63 3.97 8.84
N HIS A 72 5.41 2.92 9.65
CA HIS A 72 4.84 3.03 11.00
C HIS A 72 3.47 3.74 11.06
N MET A 73 2.68 3.66 9.99
CA MET A 73 1.35 4.30 9.88
C MET A 73 0.21 3.44 10.43
N THR A 74 0.45 2.17 10.76
CA THR A 74 -0.61 1.25 11.22
C THR A 74 -1.28 1.68 12.52
N SER A 75 -0.59 2.44 13.38
CA SER A 75 -1.12 2.91 14.66
C SER A 75 -1.84 4.26 14.57
N THR A 76 -1.77 4.94 13.41
CA THR A 76 -2.39 6.25 13.20
C THR A 76 -3.73 6.16 12.48
N ILE A 77 -4.11 4.97 12.00
CA ILE A 77 -5.39 4.77 11.32
C ILE A 77 -6.52 4.87 12.34
N LEU A 78 -7.47 5.75 12.07
CA LEU A 78 -8.62 6.00 12.93
C LEU A 78 -9.84 5.21 12.43
N ALA A 79 -10.78 5.01 13.34
CA ALA A 79 -12.09 4.50 12.97
C ALA A 79 -12.93 5.67 12.45
N ALA A 80 -13.15 5.69 11.15
CA ALA A 80 -13.86 6.75 10.45
C ALA A 80 -14.30 6.24 9.06
N GLU A 81 -15.13 7.05 8.42
CA GLU A 81 -15.45 6.92 7.02
C GLU A 81 -14.37 7.60 6.18
N TYR A 82 -13.82 6.88 5.21
CA TYR A 82 -12.77 7.37 4.33
C TYR A 82 -13.24 7.38 2.88
N ASP A 83 -13.17 8.56 2.25
CA ASP A 83 -13.43 8.71 0.82
C ASP A 83 -12.15 8.51 0.01
N PHE A 84 -12.13 7.57 -0.92
CA PHE A 84 -11.01 7.35 -1.84
C PHE A 84 -11.38 7.83 -3.24
N PRO A 85 -10.84 8.98 -3.69
CA PRO A 85 -10.95 9.42 -5.07
C PRO A 85 -10.47 8.35 -6.07
N ALA A 86 -10.93 8.45 -7.32
CA ALA A 86 -10.42 7.60 -8.39
C ALA A 86 -8.93 7.83 -8.68
N HIS A 87 -8.28 6.79 -9.18
CA HIS A 87 -6.90 6.77 -9.68
C HIS A 87 -5.85 7.16 -8.65
N GLN A 88 -5.97 6.61 -7.44
CA GLN A 88 -5.00 6.80 -6.36
C GLN A 88 -3.92 5.74 -6.34
N SER A 89 -2.71 6.18 -6.01
CA SER A 89 -1.62 5.25 -5.73
C SER A 89 -1.79 4.60 -4.34
N VAL A 90 -1.12 3.47 -4.12
CA VAL A 90 -1.09 2.81 -2.80
C VAL A 90 -0.57 3.75 -1.72
N ALA A 91 0.42 4.60 -2.06
CA ALA A 91 0.94 5.60 -1.15
C ALA A 91 -0.12 6.66 -0.77
N GLU A 92 -0.88 7.16 -1.75
CA GLU A 92 -1.95 8.15 -1.51
C GLU A 92 -3.08 7.57 -0.65
N VAL A 93 -3.48 6.32 -0.92
CA VAL A 93 -4.45 5.59 -0.10
C VAL A 93 -3.94 5.46 1.35
N ALA A 94 -2.67 5.08 1.53
CA ALA A 94 -2.07 4.94 2.86
C ALA A 94 -1.97 6.28 3.62
N GLU A 95 -1.58 7.35 2.93
CA GLU A 95 -1.52 8.70 3.52
C GLU A 95 -2.90 9.18 3.96
N ARG A 96 -3.93 8.89 3.17
CA ARG A 96 -5.31 9.20 3.52
C ARG A 96 -5.81 8.46 4.76
N LEU A 97 -5.43 7.19 4.94
CA LEU A 97 -5.75 6.43 6.16
C LEU A 97 -5.06 6.98 7.41
N ALA A 98 -3.92 7.65 7.25
CA ALA A 98 -3.10 8.16 8.35
C ALA A 98 -3.36 9.63 8.70
N THR A 99 -4.38 10.25 8.10
CA THR A 99 -4.82 11.64 8.35
C THR A 99 -6.04 11.64 9.27
#